data_AF-A0AAP9SWG0-F1
#
_entry.id   AF-A0AAP9SWG0-F1
#
_cell.length_a   1.000
_cell.length_b   1.000
_cell.length_c   1.000
_cell.angle_alpha   90.00
_cell.angle_beta   90.00
_cell.angle_gamma   90.00
#
_symmetry.space_group_name_H-M   'P 1'
#
loop_
_entity.id
_entity.type
_entity.pdbx_description
1 polymer ?
#
loop_
_entity_poly.entity_id
_entity_poly.type
_entity_poly.pdbx_seq_one_letter_code
_entity_poly.pdbx_strand_id
1 'polypeptide(L)'
;MLFEWIKKVFGFDKPISPYSKGEIGKSSSKINILEGRRKDVVSTRNSMKTVSVNWYHLTPKENKSFKEVSIFVRYSFPDIVTLKFLKEQRLRKEQERLVALEDQLNKDLLEIKSLISRKKLNEADKIFDKVQSIISQIHTSHILQQYKEVQNSILNLRETLEKREIQRIAEEREKKENIARKKRKEQECRQREIEEKQRKENEVREGAAKRLAEQARQKEIAEKAERDRLNSLCNEKKLNIQSFKDILTANGITCFYHFTDRRNLLSIKKQRGLLSWHYCKTHGIVIPNQGGDADSENLDMRYGLQDYVRLSFCDDHPMTWRLKQSGSNLVLLRIKIDVAWFKETLFSDINAADQLHSHGGDLCHLQKVNFAATKRHYVNRNDEDFKPHQAEVMVKTFIPLEYIINIDNPILI
;
A
#
# COMPACT_ATOMS: atom_id res chain seq x y z
N MET A 1 27.77 14.99 13.35
CA MET A 1 28.25 14.26 14.53
C MET A 1 29.47 13.43 14.17
N LEU A 2 30.55 13.67 14.90
CA LEU A 2 31.58 12.71 15.33
C LEU A 2 32.80 12.36 14.46
N PHE A 3 32.88 12.66 13.16
CA PHE A 3 34.11 12.29 12.39
C PHE A 3 35.07 13.43 12.04
N GLU A 4 34.62 14.69 12.06
CA GLU A 4 35.48 15.87 11.81
C GLU A 4 36.18 16.41 13.08
N TRP A 5 35.71 16.03 14.27
CA TRP A 5 36.17 16.65 15.53
C TRP A 5 37.31 15.91 16.23
N ILE A 6 37.56 14.62 15.96
CA ILE A 6 38.54 13.81 16.71
C ILE A 6 39.93 13.73 16.05
N LYS A 7 40.10 14.01 14.76
CA LYS A 7 41.44 13.96 14.12
C LYS A 7 41.80 15.17 13.25
N LYS A 8 41.19 16.30 13.60
CA LYS A 8 41.92 17.57 13.74
C LYS A 8 42.83 17.57 14.98
N VAL A 9 42.61 16.66 15.93
CA VAL A 9 43.40 16.54 17.17
C VAL A 9 44.74 15.83 16.95
N PHE A 10 44.89 14.99 15.92
CA PHE A 10 46.15 14.28 15.72
C PHE A 10 46.50 14.06 14.26
N GLY A 11 47.00 15.13 13.65
CA GLY A 11 48.13 14.98 12.74
C GLY A 11 47.79 15.10 11.27
N PHE A 12 47.75 16.35 10.81
CA PHE A 12 48.66 16.71 9.74
C PHE A 12 49.57 17.82 10.25
N ASP A 13 50.80 17.45 10.61
CA ASP A 13 51.93 18.30 10.28
C ASP A 13 53.21 17.47 10.09
N LYS A 14 53.80 17.73 8.92
CA LYS A 14 55.16 17.47 8.43
C LYS A 14 55.66 16.06 8.05
N PRO A 15 56.40 15.96 6.92
CA PRO A 15 57.12 14.77 6.48
C PRO A 15 58.56 14.75 7.01
N ILE A 16 59.17 13.55 7.02
CA ILE A 16 60.55 13.21 6.57
C ILE A 16 60.98 11.85 7.21
N SER A 17 61.08 10.81 6.35
CA SER A 17 62.19 9.82 6.23
C SER A 17 62.59 8.90 7.42
N PRO A 18 63.27 7.74 7.22
CA PRO A 18 63.43 6.90 6.01
C PRO A 18 62.99 5.44 6.21
N TYR A 19 63.07 4.72 5.10
CA TYR A 19 63.09 3.26 4.92
C TYR A 19 61.80 2.62 4.37
N SER A 20 62.01 2.08 3.18
CA SER A 20 61.09 1.68 2.16
C SER A 20 60.99 0.15 2.04
N LYS A 21 60.04 -0.26 1.19
CA LYS A 21 59.75 -1.60 0.63
C LYS A 21 58.72 -2.35 1.48
N GLY A 22 57.59 -2.79 0.97
CA GLY A 22 57.15 -3.01 -0.41
C GLY A 22 56.12 -4.12 -0.35
N GLU A 23 55.02 -3.97 -1.08
CA GLU A 23 53.91 -4.92 -1.18
C GLU A 23 54.39 -6.36 -1.49
N ILE A 24 53.93 -7.38 -0.75
CA ILE A 24 53.83 -8.75 -1.27
C ILE A 24 52.61 -9.46 -0.64
N GLY A 25 51.44 -9.25 -1.25
CA GLY A 25 50.21 -9.99 -0.96
C GLY A 25 49.93 -11.11 -1.96
N LYS A 26 50.82 -12.11 -2.09
CA LYS A 26 50.54 -13.42 -2.76
C LYS A 26 51.46 -14.53 -2.22
N SER A 27 51.25 -14.99 -0.99
CA SER A 27 52.14 -15.99 -0.34
C SER A 27 51.42 -17.26 0.17
N SER A 28 50.10 -17.25 0.39
CA SER A 28 49.40 -18.38 1.04
C SER A 28 49.34 -19.67 0.19
N SER A 29 49.20 -19.58 -1.14
CA SER A 29 49.01 -20.77 -1.99
C SER A 29 50.30 -21.52 -2.35
N LYS A 30 51.45 -20.83 -2.44
CA LYS A 30 52.75 -21.49 -2.73
C LYS A 30 53.34 -22.18 -1.50
N ILE A 31 53.09 -21.67 -0.29
CA ILE A 31 53.57 -22.27 0.96
C ILE A 31 52.90 -23.64 1.20
N ASN A 32 51.59 -23.74 0.95
CA ASN A 32 50.86 -25.01 1.11
C ASN A 32 51.33 -26.10 0.11
N ILE A 33 51.72 -25.73 -1.11
CA ILE A 33 52.27 -26.67 -2.11
C ILE A 33 53.67 -27.14 -1.69
N LEU A 34 54.48 -26.25 -1.11
CA LEU A 34 55.82 -26.60 -0.60
C LEU A 34 55.75 -27.51 0.64
N GLU A 35 54.79 -27.29 1.55
CA GLU A 35 54.57 -28.19 2.69
C GLU A 35 54.08 -29.58 2.26
N GLY A 36 53.20 -29.66 1.26
CA GLY A 36 52.77 -30.94 0.68
C GLY A 36 53.95 -31.73 0.11
N ARG A 37 54.78 -31.08 -0.71
CA ARG A 37 56.01 -31.70 -1.26
C ARG A 37 56.99 -32.12 -0.17
N ARG A 38 57.09 -31.37 0.94
CA ARG A 38 57.95 -31.72 2.07
C ARG A 38 57.47 -32.98 2.79
N LYS A 39 56.15 -33.16 2.94
CA LYS A 39 55.56 -34.38 3.54
C LYS A 39 55.77 -35.61 2.65
N ASP A 40 55.62 -35.46 1.33
CA ASP A 40 55.85 -36.55 0.39
C ASP A 40 57.30 -37.03 0.44
N VAL A 41 58.26 -36.11 0.37
CA VAL A 41 59.71 -36.42 0.44
C VAL A 41 60.10 -37.11 1.75
N VAL A 42 59.50 -36.71 2.88
CA VAL A 42 59.74 -37.37 4.17
C VAL A 42 59.18 -38.79 4.19
N SER A 43 58.02 -39.04 3.58
CA SER A 43 57.44 -40.38 3.47
C SER A 43 58.31 -41.29 2.59
N THR A 44 58.80 -40.79 1.45
CA THR A 44 59.68 -41.55 0.55
C THR A 44 61.02 -41.87 1.23
N ARG A 45 61.57 -40.92 1.99
CA ARG A 45 62.81 -41.13 2.76
C ARG A 45 62.64 -42.18 3.87
N ASN A 46 61.48 -42.24 4.51
CA ASN A 46 61.20 -43.25 5.54
C ASN A 46 60.98 -44.64 4.93
N SER A 47 60.32 -44.74 3.76
CA SER A 47 60.20 -45.99 2.99
C SER A 47 61.56 -46.52 2.50
N MET A 48 62.48 -45.63 2.09
CA MET A 48 63.84 -46.01 1.70
C MET A 48 64.72 -46.46 2.87
N LYS A 49 64.44 -46.03 4.11
CA LYS A 49 65.18 -46.47 5.31
C LYS A 49 64.84 -47.90 5.75
N THR A 50 63.76 -48.49 5.23
CA THR A 50 63.34 -49.87 5.54
C THR A 50 63.77 -50.90 4.49
N VAL A 51 64.47 -50.48 3.43
CA VAL A 51 65.10 -51.41 2.48
C VAL A 51 66.43 -51.87 3.06
N SER A 52 66.50 -53.14 3.46
CA SER A 52 67.72 -53.80 3.96
C SER A 52 68.85 -53.71 2.93
N VAL A 53 69.98 -53.09 3.31
CA VAL A 53 71.17 -52.88 2.45
C VAL A 53 72.16 -54.06 2.55
N ASN A 54 71.73 -55.22 3.04
CA ASN A 54 72.59 -56.40 3.22
C ASN A 54 72.74 -57.23 1.92
N TRP A 55 73.36 -56.65 0.89
CA TRP A 55 73.74 -57.39 -0.33
C TRP A 55 75.24 -57.80 -0.37
N TYR A 56 75.99 -57.51 0.70
CA TYR A 56 77.43 -57.79 0.81
C TYR A 56 77.84 -58.49 2.12
N HIS A 57 77.08 -59.48 2.58
CA HIS A 57 77.61 -60.44 3.56
C HIS A 57 78.08 -61.72 2.84
N LEU A 58 79.36 -61.73 2.45
CA LEU A 58 80.07 -62.97 2.13
C LEU A 58 80.43 -63.64 3.45
N THR A 59 79.72 -64.72 3.79
CA THR A 59 80.08 -65.59 4.92
C THR A 59 81.38 -66.34 4.60
N PRO A 60 82.44 -66.24 5.43
CA PRO A 60 83.64 -67.04 5.27
C PRO A 60 83.30 -68.52 5.54
N LYS A 61 83.54 -69.40 4.58
CA LYS A 61 83.47 -70.85 4.81
C LYS A 61 84.72 -71.28 5.59
N GLU A 62 84.56 -71.55 6.88
CA GLU A 62 85.58 -72.24 7.67
C GLU A 62 85.46 -73.77 7.48
N ASN A 63 86.54 -74.31 6.92
CA ASN A 63 87.19 -75.59 7.17
C ASN A 63 86.41 -76.92 7.14
N LYS A 64 86.64 -77.61 6.02
CA LYS A 64 87.07 -79.02 5.89
C LYS A 64 86.90 -79.92 7.13
N SER A 65 86.04 -80.93 6.98
CA SER A 65 86.23 -82.24 7.59
C SER A 65 86.00 -83.33 6.56
N PHE A 66 87.09 -84.04 6.23
CA PHE A 66 87.20 -85.39 5.67
C PHE A 66 86.36 -85.78 4.43
N LYS A 67 87.07 -85.86 3.30
CA LYS A 67 86.65 -86.59 2.09
C LYS A 67 86.57 -88.08 2.40
N GLU A 68 85.37 -88.64 2.43
CA GLU A 68 85.18 -90.06 2.12
C GLU A 68 85.62 -90.30 0.68
N VAL A 69 86.45 -91.32 0.48
CA VAL A 69 86.91 -91.76 -0.84
C VAL A 69 85.70 -92.33 -1.58
N SER A 70 85.01 -91.49 -2.34
CA SER A 70 83.99 -91.93 -3.29
C SER A 70 84.68 -92.66 -4.44
N ILE A 71 84.64 -93.98 -4.37
CA ILE A 71 84.95 -94.91 -5.45
C ILE A 71 84.28 -94.38 -6.73
N PHE A 72 85.05 -94.25 -7.80
CA PHE A 72 84.59 -93.74 -9.09
C PHE A 72 83.52 -94.68 -9.66
N VAL A 73 82.24 -94.38 -9.39
CA VAL A 73 81.11 -95.05 -10.04
C VAL A 73 81.03 -94.51 -11.46
N ARG A 74 81.04 -95.41 -12.44
CA ARG A 74 80.89 -95.09 -13.86
C ARG A 74 79.68 -94.17 -14.05
N TYR A 75 79.90 -92.94 -14.52
CA TYR A 75 78.83 -92.02 -14.88
C TYR A 75 77.98 -92.68 -15.99
N SER A 76 76.80 -93.18 -15.64
CA SER A 76 75.80 -93.56 -16.66
C SER A 76 75.30 -92.25 -17.26
N PHE A 77 75.50 -92.08 -18.56
CA PHE A 77 74.82 -91.00 -19.27
C PHE A 77 73.31 -91.17 -19.02
N PRO A 78 72.59 -90.15 -18.51
CA PRO A 78 71.13 -90.20 -18.53
C PRO A 78 70.69 -90.30 -19.98
N ASP A 79 69.59 -91.03 -20.24
CA ASP A 79 69.03 -91.24 -21.57
C ASP A 79 69.10 -89.96 -22.40
N ILE A 80 69.70 -90.03 -23.59
CA ILE A 80 69.87 -88.86 -24.46
C ILE A 80 68.48 -88.31 -24.79
N VAL A 81 68.14 -87.16 -24.19
CA VAL A 81 66.90 -86.46 -24.47
C VAL A 81 66.93 -85.99 -25.92
N THR A 82 66.15 -86.64 -26.78
CA THR A 82 66.07 -86.28 -28.19
C THR A 82 65.37 -84.93 -28.36
N LEU A 83 65.78 -84.14 -29.37
CA LEU A 83 65.12 -82.88 -29.73
C LEU A 83 63.59 -83.05 -29.93
N LYS A 84 63.16 -84.24 -30.34
CA LYS A 84 61.75 -84.63 -30.44
C LYS A 84 61.02 -84.58 -29.09
N PHE A 85 61.60 -85.11 -28.02
CA PHE A 85 61.03 -85.08 -26.67
C PHE A 85 60.86 -83.65 -26.13
N LEU A 86 61.86 -82.77 -26.32
CA LEU A 86 61.79 -81.37 -25.91
C LEU A 86 60.77 -80.55 -26.72
N LYS A 87 60.58 -80.89 -28.00
CA LYS A 87 59.53 -80.29 -28.85
C LYS A 87 58.14 -80.71 -28.38
N GLU A 88 57.93 -81.99 -28.10
CA GLU A 88 56.65 -82.50 -27.59
C GLU A 88 56.31 -81.94 -26.21
N GLN A 89 57.29 -81.80 -25.31
CA GLN A 89 57.12 -81.14 -24.00
C GLN A 89 56.68 -79.66 -24.15
N ARG A 90 57.29 -78.92 -25.08
CA ARG A 90 56.89 -77.53 -25.35
C ARG A 90 55.48 -77.43 -25.91
N LEU A 91 55.12 -78.29 -26.86
CA LEU A 91 53.76 -78.36 -27.41
C LEU A 91 52.71 -78.71 -26.34
N ARG A 92 53.02 -79.63 -25.41
CA ARG A 92 52.12 -79.97 -24.30
C ARG A 92 51.91 -78.81 -23.34
N LYS A 93 52.97 -78.12 -22.92
CA LYS A 93 52.87 -76.95 -22.03
C LYS A 93 52.10 -75.80 -22.66
N GLU A 94 52.28 -75.58 -23.97
CA GLU A 94 51.53 -74.55 -24.68
C GLU A 94 50.05 -74.92 -24.80
N GLN A 95 49.74 -76.20 -25.05
CA GLN A 95 48.36 -76.69 -25.06
C GLN A 95 47.69 -76.58 -23.69
N GLU A 96 48.39 -76.95 -22.61
CA GLU A 96 47.90 -76.79 -21.23
C GLU A 96 47.64 -75.32 -20.88
N ARG A 97 48.51 -74.41 -21.33
CA ARG A 97 48.34 -72.97 -21.15
C ARG A 97 47.11 -72.44 -21.91
N LEU A 98 46.90 -72.87 -23.14
CA LEU A 98 45.72 -72.49 -23.92
C LEU A 98 44.43 -72.99 -23.28
N VAL A 99 44.39 -74.24 -22.81
CA VAL A 99 43.22 -74.80 -22.10
C VAL A 99 42.93 -74.04 -20.80
N ALA A 100 43.96 -73.71 -20.01
CA ALA A 100 43.77 -72.92 -18.79
C ALA A 100 43.24 -71.50 -19.05
N LEU A 101 43.66 -70.88 -20.17
CA LEU A 101 43.15 -69.57 -20.60
C LEU A 101 41.68 -69.66 -21.06
N GLU A 102 41.32 -70.71 -21.79
CA GLU A 102 39.93 -70.96 -22.20
C GLU A 102 38.99 -71.18 -21.00
N ASP A 103 39.43 -71.94 -19.99
CA ASP A 103 38.65 -72.16 -18.77
C ASP A 103 38.44 -70.88 -17.96
N GLN A 104 39.46 -70.03 -17.87
CA GLN A 104 39.35 -68.73 -17.20
C GLN A 104 38.37 -67.82 -17.95
N LEU A 105 38.46 -67.80 -19.29
CA LEU A 105 37.61 -66.99 -20.14
C LEU A 105 36.14 -67.43 -20.07
N ASN A 106 35.87 -68.74 -20.01
CA ASN A 106 34.52 -69.26 -19.83
C ASN A 106 33.93 -68.86 -18.47
N LYS A 107 34.73 -68.85 -17.40
CA LYS A 107 34.29 -68.37 -16.08
C LYS A 107 33.97 -66.87 -16.11
N ASP A 108 34.85 -66.07 -16.70
CA ASP A 108 34.68 -64.62 -16.80
C ASP A 108 33.46 -64.25 -17.66
N LEU A 109 33.23 -64.94 -18.79
CA LEU A 109 32.05 -64.77 -19.63
C LEU A 109 30.75 -65.17 -18.91
N LEU A 110 30.78 -66.22 -18.08
CA LEU A 110 29.64 -66.63 -17.26
C LEU A 110 29.33 -65.60 -16.15
N GLU A 111 30.36 -65.04 -15.54
CA GLU A 111 30.24 -63.98 -14.55
C GLU A 111 29.65 -62.70 -15.17
N ILE A 112 30.12 -62.30 -16.36
CA ILE A 112 29.55 -61.16 -17.09
C ILE A 112 28.06 -61.38 -17.39
N LYS A 113 27.67 -62.58 -17.86
CA LYS A 113 26.26 -62.92 -18.09
C LYS A 113 25.42 -62.77 -16.81
N SER A 114 25.94 -63.20 -15.65
CA SER A 114 25.28 -63.03 -14.35
C SER A 114 25.13 -61.54 -13.96
N LEU A 115 26.16 -60.73 -14.18
CA LEU A 115 26.15 -59.30 -13.88
C LEU A 115 25.18 -58.51 -14.77
N ILE A 116 25.06 -58.91 -16.04
CA ILE A 116 24.07 -58.37 -16.99
C ILE A 116 22.65 -58.66 -16.48
N SER A 117 22.36 -59.89 -16.02
CA SER A 117 21.05 -60.23 -15.43
C SER A 117 20.73 -59.40 -14.19
N ARG A 118 21.75 -59.05 -13.41
CA ARG A 118 21.64 -58.19 -12.21
C ARG A 118 21.63 -56.69 -12.54
N LYS A 119 21.67 -56.30 -13.82
CA LYS A 119 21.72 -54.91 -14.32
C LYS A 119 22.90 -54.08 -13.79
N LYS A 120 24.01 -54.72 -13.42
CA LYS A 120 25.20 -54.06 -12.90
C LYS A 120 26.21 -53.77 -14.00
N LEU A 121 25.92 -52.75 -14.81
CA LEU A 121 26.68 -52.46 -16.04
C LEU A 121 28.15 -52.08 -15.76
N ASN A 122 28.41 -51.29 -14.71
CA ASN A 122 29.77 -50.85 -14.35
C ASN A 122 30.69 -52.00 -13.85
N GLU A 123 30.11 -53.04 -13.24
CA GLU A 123 30.88 -54.21 -12.80
C GLU A 123 31.12 -55.17 -13.98
N ALA A 124 30.13 -55.31 -14.87
CA ALA A 124 30.24 -56.10 -16.10
C ALA A 124 31.29 -55.54 -17.08
N ASP A 125 31.31 -54.21 -17.29
CA ASP A 125 32.26 -53.55 -18.20
C ASP A 125 33.73 -53.80 -17.77
N LYS A 126 34.02 -53.77 -16.46
CA LYS A 126 35.37 -54.03 -15.92
C LYS A 126 35.89 -55.45 -16.17
N ILE A 127 35.00 -56.43 -16.14
CA ILE A 127 35.36 -57.83 -16.42
C ILE A 127 35.44 -58.04 -17.94
N PHE A 128 34.55 -57.38 -18.70
CA PHE A 128 34.58 -57.37 -20.16
C PHE A 128 35.89 -56.80 -20.72
N ASP A 129 36.43 -55.72 -20.14
CA ASP A 129 37.74 -55.16 -20.51
C ASP A 129 38.90 -56.16 -20.32
N LYS A 130 38.84 -56.96 -19.25
CA LYS A 130 39.84 -58.02 -18.98
C LYS A 130 39.74 -59.14 -20.02
N VAL A 131 38.51 -59.57 -20.31
CA VAL A 131 38.18 -60.58 -21.32
C VAL A 131 38.64 -60.14 -22.72
N GLN A 132 38.45 -58.85 -23.06
CA GLN A 132 38.88 -58.27 -24.34
C GLN A 132 40.42 -58.31 -24.53
N SER A 133 41.20 -58.23 -23.45
CA SER A 133 42.67 -58.34 -23.56
C SER A 133 43.13 -59.77 -23.88
N ILE A 134 42.41 -60.78 -23.40
CA ILE A 134 42.76 -62.21 -23.49
C ILE A 134 42.21 -62.85 -24.77
N ILE A 135 41.05 -62.41 -25.26
CA ILE A 135 40.38 -62.96 -26.46
C ILE A 135 41.25 -62.88 -27.73
N SER A 136 42.22 -61.95 -27.79
CA SER A 136 43.15 -61.78 -28.91
C SER A 136 44.10 -62.96 -29.15
N GLN A 137 44.28 -63.83 -28.15
CA GLN A 137 45.20 -64.97 -28.19
C GLN A 137 44.52 -66.31 -28.54
N ILE A 138 43.20 -66.32 -28.75
CA ILE A 138 42.38 -67.54 -28.87
C ILE A 138 41.67 -67.58 -30.23
N HIS A 139 41.70 -68.74 -30.89
CA HIS A 139 41.07 -68.97 -32.20
C HIS A 139 39.84 -69.89 -32.14
N THR A 140 39.39 -70.25 -30.94
CA THR A 140 38.28 -71.17 -30.70
C THR A 140 36.93 -70.51 -31.03
N SER A 141 36.22 -71.08 -32.02
CA SER A 141 35.00 -70.49 -32.61
C SER A 141 33.86 -70.27 -31.62
N HIS A 142 33.66 -71.20 -30.67
CA HIS A 142 32.58 -71.15 -29.69
C HIS A 142 32.72 -69.98 -28.69
N ILE A 143 33.93 -69.74 -28.21
CA ILE A 143 34.25 -68.68 -27.25
C ILE A 143 34.08 -67.29 -27.89
N LEU A 144 34.52 -67.14 -29.14
CA LEU A 144 34.32 -65.91 -29.92
C LEU A 144 32.83 -65.59 -30.14
N GLN A 145 31.99 -66.62 -30.32
CA GLN A 145 30.54 -66.45 -30.43
C GLN A 145 29.93 -65.99 -29.10
N GLN A 146 30.29 -66.62 -27.98
CA GLN A 146 29.81 -66.22 -26.66
C GLN A 146 30.25 -64.78 -26.29
N TYR A 147 31.47 -64.39 -26.66
CA TYR A 147 31.95 -63.03 -26.48
C TYR A 147 31.10 -62.00 -27.27
N LYS A 148 30.79 -62.29 -28.54
CA LYS A 148 29.89 -61.43 -29.35
C LYS A 148 28.48 -61.32 -28.76
N GLU A 149 27.94 -62.41 -28.24
CA GLU A 149 26.63 -62.42 -27.56
C GLU A 149 26.63 -61.54 -26.30
N VAL A 150 27.69 -61.64 -25.50
CA VAL A 150 27.87 -60.81 -24.30
C VAL A 150 28.04 -59.34 -24.67
N GLN A 151 28.83 -59.03 -25.69
CA GLN A 151 29.03 -57.67 -26.20
C GLN A 151 27.71 -57.02 -26.63
N ASN A 152 26.89 -57.74 -27.43
CA ASN A 152 25.57 -57.26 -27.84
C ASN A 152 24.62 -57.08 -26.66
N SER A 153 24.71 -57.96 -25.65
CA SER A 153 23.88 -57.88 -24.43
C SER A 153 24.23 -56.66 -23.58
N ILE A 154 25.51 -56.31 -23.46
CA ILE A 154 25.99 -55.10 -22.76
C ILE A 154 25.50 -53.85 -23.50
N LEU A 155 25.64 -53.80 -24.83
CA LEU A 155 25.21 -52.66 -25.64
C LEU A 155 23.69 -52.44 -25.52
N ASN A 156 22.89 -53.49 -25.70
CA ASN A 156 21.45 -53.42 -25.54
C ASN A 156 21.04 -52.93 -24.14
N LEU A 157 21.69 -53.46 -23.08
CA LEU A 157 21.39 -53.05 -21.72
C LEU A 157 21.71 -51.55 -21.51
N ARG A 158 22.84 -51.05 -22.03
CA ARG A 158 23.23 -49.64 -21.97
C ARG A 158 22.18 -48.75 -22.63
N GLU A 159 21.78 -49.05 -23.87
CA GLU A 159 20.76 -48.30 -24.58
C GLU A 159 19.41 -48.29 -23.85
N THR A 160 19.00 -49.41 -23.27
CA THR A 160 17.73 -49.47 -22.52
C THR A 160 17.76 -48.64 -21.24
N LEU A 161 18.91 -48.53 -20.57
CA LEU A 161 19.06 -47.71 -19.37
C LEU A 161 19.08 -46.22 -19.73
N GLU A 162 19.78 -45.83 -20.79
CA GLU A 162 19.80 -44.45 -21.29
C GLU A 162 18.42 -43.97 -21.72
N LYS A 163 17.69 -44.78 -22.51
CA LYS A 163 16.31 -44.47 -22.92
C LYS A 163 15.38 -44.26 -21.72
N ARG A 164 15.48 -45.11 -20.69
CA ARG A 164 14.69 -44.98 -19.45
C ARG A 164 15.03 -43.72 -18.66
N GLU A 165 16.30 -43.35 -18.60
CA GLU A 165 16.73 -42.16 -17.86
C GLU A 165 16.26 -40.88 -18.54
N ILE A 166 16.39 -40.80 -19.87
CA ILE A 166 15.86 -39.70 -20.67
C ILE A 166 14.34 -39.57 -20.47
N GLN A 167 13.61 -40.69 -20.48
CA GLN A 167 12.17 -40.70 -20.25
C GLN A 167 11.80 -40.16 -18.86
N ARG A 168 12.48 -40.60 -17.79
CA ARG A 168 12.21 -40.08 -16.44
C ARG A 168 12.44 -38.58 -16.33
N ILE A 169 13.54 -38.08 -16.91
CA ILE A 169 13.87 -36.65 -16.91
C ILE A 169 12.80 -35.86 -17.67
N ALA A 170 12.31 -36.37 -18.80
CA ALA A 170 11.24 -35.75 -19.57
C ALA A 170 9.93 -35.70 -18.78
N GLU A 171 9.52 -36.82 -18.18
CA GLU A 171 8.30 -36.90 -17.34
C GLU A 171 8.37 -35.98 -16.12
N GLU A 172 9.52 -35.88 -15.45
CA GLU A 172 9.71 -34.95 -14.34
C GLU A 172 9.63 -33.48 -14.77
N ARG A 173 10.22 -33.15 -15.93
CA ARG A 173 10.13 -31.79 -16.50
C ARG A 173 8.70 -31.43 -16.84
N GLU A 174 7.97 -32.33 -17.50
CA GLU A 174 6.57 -32.12 -17.86
C GLU A 174 5.68 -31.93 -16.62
N LYS A 175 5.88 -32.75 -15.57
CA LYS A 175 5.18 -32.58 -14.29
C LYS A 175 5.46 -31.21 -13.66
N LYS A 176 6.73 -30.77 -13.63
CA LYS A 176 7.11 -29.46 -13.08
C LYS A 176 6.50 -28.31 -13.89
N GLU A 177 6.50 -28.40 -15.21
CA GLU A 177 5.92 -27.41 -16.10
C GLU A 177 4.39 -27.33 -15.95
N ASN A 178 3.71 -28.47 -15.86
CA ASN A 178 2.27 -28.53 -15.62
C ASN A 178 1.87 -27.91 -14.27
N ILE A 179 2.64 -28.17 -13.21
CA ILE A 179 2.43 -27.53 -11.90
C ILE A 179 2.66 -26.02 -11.97
N ALA A 180 3.75 -25.59 -12.63
CA ALA A 180 4.04 -24.16 -12.81
C ALA A 180 2.96 -23.45 -13.62
N ARG A 181 2.47 -24.07 -14.69
CA ARG A 181 1.38 -23.56 -15.53
C ARG A 181 0.08 -23.45 -14.74
N LYS A 182 -0.25 -24.44 -13.90
CA LYS A 182 -1.44 -24.39 -13.03
C LYS A 182 -1.34 -23.26 -12.01
N LYS A 183 -0.19 -23.09 -11.35
CA LYS A 183 0.05 -21.98 -10.40
C LYS A 183 -0.05 -20.61 -11.05
N ARG A 184 0.51 -20.43 -12.25
CA ARG A 184 0.42 -19.16 -13.01
C ARG A 184 -1.02 -18.83 -13.37
N LYS A 185 -1.78 -19.79 -13.90
CA LYS A 185 -3.21 -19.60 -14.22
C LYS A 185 -4.04 -19.23 -12.98
N GLU A 186 -3.76 -19.85 -11.84
CA GLU A 186 -4.45 -19.55 -10.59
C GLU A 186 -4.11 -18.14 -10.08
N GLN A 187 -2.85 -17.72 -10.16
CA GLN A 187 -2.43 -16.36 -9.81
C GLN A 187 -3.07 -15.31 -10.74
N GLU A 188 -3.08 -15.54 -12.05
CA GLU A 188 -3.75 -14.67 -13.02
C GLU A 188 -5.25 -14.57 -12.76
N CYS A 189 -5.92 -15.68 -12.43
CA CYS A 189 -7.34 -15.67 -12.09
C CYS A 189 -7.62 -14.83 -10.84
N ARG A 190 -6.86 -15.03 -9.76
CA ARG A 190 -6.98 -14.23 -8.53
C ARG A 190 -6.70 -12.75 -8.77
N GLN A 191 -5.71 -12.43 -9.60
CA GLN A 191 -5.39 -11.05 -9.93
C GLN A 191 -6.54 -10.37 -10.67
N ARG A 192 -7.14 -11.05 -11.66
CA ARG A 192 -8.32 -10.55 -12.39
C ARG A 192 -9.53 -10.33 -11.48
N GLU A 193 -9.77 -11.25 -10.54
CA GLU A 193 -10.86 -11.09 -9.56
C GLU A 193 -10.67 -9.87 -8.66
N ILE A 194 -9.43 -9.62 -8.20
CA ILE A 194 -9.10 -8.45 -7.39
C ILE A 194 -9.28 -7.16 -8.19
N GLU A 195 -8.78 -7.14 -9.44
CA GLU A 195 -8.91 -5.99 -10.34
C GLU A 195 -10.37 -5.70 -10.68
N GLU A 196 -11.18 -6.72 -10.97
CA GLU A 196 -12.61 -6.56 -11.24
C GLU A 196 -13.36 -6.05 -10.00
N LYS A 197 -13.01 -6.56 -8.81
CA LYS A 197 -13.58 -6.08 -7.55
C LYS A 197 -13.23 -4.62 -7.28
N GLN A 198 -11.97 -4.24 -7.48
CA GLN A 198 -11.53 -2.84 -7.35
C GLN A 198 -12.21 -1.93 -8.37
N ARG A 199 -12.38 -2.40 -9.62
CA ARG A 199 -13.09 -1.65 -10.65
C ARG A 199 -14.55 -1.39 -10.27
N LYS A 200 -15.27 -2.43 -9.83
CA LYS A 200 -16.66 -2.30 -9.36
C LYS A 200 -16.77 -1.37 -8.15
N GLU A 201 -15.84 -1.46 -7.21
CA GLU A 201 -15.82 -0.59 -6.03
C GLU A 201 -15.55 0.87 -6.42
N ASN A 202 -14.61 1.12 -7.34
CA ASN A 202 -14.34 2.45 -7.86
C ASN A 202 -15.55 3.03 -8.61
N GLU A 203 -16.22 2.24 -9.45
CA GLU A 203 -17.45 2.65 -10.15
C GLU A 203 -18.57 3.03 -9.16
N VAL A 204 -18.75 2.28 -8.08
CA VAL A 204 -19.71 2.60 -7.01
C VAL A 204 -19.33 3.89 -6.28
N ARG A 205 -18.05 4.05 -5.92
CA ARG A 205 -17.54 5.25 -5.24
C ARG A 205 -17.68 6.50 -6.12
N GLU A 206 -17.31 6.41 -7.39
CA GLU A 206 -17.49 7.49 -8.35
C GLU A 206 -18.97 7.83 -8.57
N GLY A 207 -19.83 6.81 -8.67
CA GLY A 207 -21.27 6.99 -8.76
C GLY A 207 -21.85 7.72 -7.54
N ALA A 208 -21.44 7.33 -6.33
CA ALA A 208 -21.83 8.00 -5.09
C ALA A 208 -21.31 9.45 -5.02
N ALA A 209 -20.05 9.68 -5.39
CA ALA A 209 -19.45 11.02 -5.43
C ALA A 209 -20.17 11.94 -6.43
N LYS A 210 -20.52 11.42 -7.62
CA LYS A 210 -21.30 12.18 -8.62
C LYS A 210 -22.70 12.54 -8.11
N ARG A 211 -23.40 11.63 -7.42
CA ARG A 211 -24.72 11.93 -6.83
C ARG A 211 -24.63 13.00 -5.74
N LEU A 212 -23.62 12.90 -4.86
CA LEU A 212 -23.38 13.91 -3.82
C LEU A 212 -23.03 15.27 -4.43
N ALA A 213 -22.19 15.31 -5.46
CA ALA A 213 -21.84 16.53 -6.17
C ALA A 213 -23.06 17.16 -6.86
N GLU A 214 -23.91 16.35 -7.49
CA GLU A 214 -25.15 16.83 -8.13
C GLU A 214 -26.14 17.37 -7.09
N GLN A 215 -26.34 16.66 -5.97
CA GLN A 215 -27.17 17.15 -4.86
C GLN A 215 -26.63 18.46 -4.28
N ALA A 216 -25.32 18.60 -4.12
CA ALA A 216 -24.70 19.83 -3.67
C ALA A 216 -24.92 20.98 -4.65
N ARG A 217 -24.78 20.73 -5.96
CA ARG A 217 -25.06 21.73 -7.01
C ARG A 217 -26.53 22.15 -7.01
N GLN A 218 -27.46 21.20 -6.91
CA GLN A 218 -28.89 21.51 -6.85
C GLN A 218 -29.22 22.33 -5.60
N LYS A 219 -28.61 21.99 -4.46
CA LYS A 219 -28.76 22.77 -3.23
C LYS A 219 -28.21 24.19 -3.39
N GLU A 220 -27.03 24.35 -3.99
CA GLU A 220 -26.44 25.66 -4.25
C GLU A 220 -27.30 26.50 -5.20
N ILE A 221 -27.83 25.89 -6.27
CA ILE A 221 -28.76 26.55 -7.20
C ILE A 221 -30.03 26.98 -6.46
N ALA A 222 -30.61 26.13 -5.62
CA ALA A 222 -31.79 26.45 -4.84
C ALA A 222 -31.53 27.59 -3.83
N GLU A 223 -30.41 27.54 -3.11
CA GLU A 223 -29.99 28.60 -2.17
C GLU A 223 -29.77 29.93 -2.90
N LYS A 224 -29.17 29.89 -4.10
CA LYS A 224 -28.97 31.09 -4.93
C LYS A 224 -30.30 31.65 -5.44
N ALA A 225 -31.19 30.80 -5.96
CA ALA A 225 -32.50 31.21 -6.45
C ALA A 225 -33.35 31.82 -5.32
N GLU A 226 -33.32 31.23 -4.14
CA GLU A 226 -34.02 31.77 -2.97
C GLU A 226 -33.41 33.10 -2.52
N ARG A 227 -32.08 33.25 -2.57
CA ARG A 227 -31.44 34.53 -2.29
C ARG A 227 -31.79 35.60 -3.31
N ASP A 228 -31.86 35.26 -4.59
CA ASP A 228 -32.27 36.17 -5.66
C ASP A 228 -33.75 36.59 -5.47
N ARG A 229 -34.62 35.67 -5.07
CA ARG A 229 -36.01 35.96 -4.69
C ARG A 229 -36.09 36.95 -3.52
N LEU A 230 -35.35 36.71 -2.43
CA LEU A 230 -35.33 37.62 -1.28
C LEU A 230 -34.81 39.02 -1.65
N ASN A 231 -33.77 39.10 -2.49
CA ASN A 231 -33.26 40.37 -2.98
C ASN A 231 -34.28 41.08 -3.89
N SER A 232 -35.06 40.35 -4.68
CA SER A 232 -36.12 40.91 -5.53
C SER A 232 -37.17 41.68 -4.70
N LEU A 233 -37.53 41.17 -3.52
CA LEU A 233 -38.46 41.85 -2.61
C LEU A 233 -37.95 43.24 -2.17
N CYS A 234 -36.63 43.39 -2.06
CA CYS A 234 -36.01 44.66 -1.68
C CYS A 234 -35.85 45.61 -2.87
N ASN A 235 -35.75 45.07 -4.10
CA ASN A 235 -35.56 45.84 -5.32
C ASN A 235 -36.86 46.45 -5.84
N GLU A 236 -37.99 45.74 -5.68
CA GLU A 236 -39.31 46.28 -6.03
C GLU A 236 -39.70 47.41 -5.07
N LYS A 237 -39.87 48.63 -5.61
CA LYS A 237 -40.27 49.80 -4.84
C LYS A 237 -41.73 50.16 -5.08
N LYS A 238 -42.32 50.90 -4.14
CA LYS A 238 -43.64 51.55 -4.30
C LYS A 238 -43.58 52.58 -5.44
N LEU A 239 -44.69 52.82 -6.14
CA LEU A 239 -44.74 53.81 -7.24
C LEU A 239 -44.57 55.25 -6.73
N ASN A 240 -45.18 55.58 -5.58
CA ASN A 240 -45.25 56.94 -5.05
C ASN A 240 -44.15 57.23 -4.00
N ILE A 241 -42.90 56.82 -4.24
CA ILE A 241 -41.80 56.93 -3.26
C ILE A 241 -41.66 58.34 -2.71
N GLN A 242 -41.74 59.35 -3.58
CA GLN A 242 -41.53 60.74 -3.18
C GLN A 242 -42.54 61.17 -2.11
N SER A 243 -43.81 60.80 -2.22
CA SER A 243 -44.83 61.14 -1.22
C SER A 243 -44.56 60.48 0.15
N PHE A 244 -44.10 59.22 0.18
CA PHE A 244 -43.70 58.58 1.44
C PHE A 244 -42.47 59.28 2.03
N LYS A 245 -41.50 59.64 1.19
CA LYS A 245 -40.28 60.36 1.59
C LYS A 245 -40.60 61.74 2.16
N ASP A 246 -41.50 62.48 1.52
CA ASP A 246 -41.91 63.81 1.96
C ASP A 246 -42.58 63.74 3.34
N ILE A 247 -43.50 62.79 3.55
CA ILE A 247 -44.18 62.59 4.84
C ILE A 247 -43.17 62.26 5.94
N LEU A 248 -42.28 61.28 5.71
CA LEU A 248 -41.32 60.88 6.73
C LEU A 248 -40.29 61.97 7.02
N THR A 249 -39.83 62.70 5.99
CA THR A 249 -38.87 63.80 6.14
C THR A 249 -39.49 65.01 6.83
N ALA A 250 -40.72 65.40 6.46
CA ALA A 250 -41.46 66.47 7.13
C ALA A 250 -41.71 66.15 8.61
N ASN A 251 -41.89 64.87 8.93
CA ASN A 251 -42.00 64.38 10.29
C ASN A 251 -40.63 64.03 10.92
N GLY A 252 -39.49 64.40 10.34
CA GLY A 252 -38.17 64.24 10.96
C GLY A 252 -37.76 62.79 11.24
N ILE A 253 -38.36 61.81 10.56
CA ILE A 253 -37.98 60.40 10.67
C ILE A 253 -36.75 60.15 9.80
N THR A 254 -35.68 59.64 10.41
CA THR A 254 -34.38 59.45 9.74
C THR A 254 -33.97 57.98 9.63
N CYS A 255 -34.44 57.13 10.54
CA CYS A 255 -34.25 55.69 10.53
C CYS A 255 -35.38 55.00 11.31
N PHE A 256 -35.50 53.70 11.14
CA PHE A 256 -36.34 52.84 11.99
C PHE A 256 -35.47 52.04 12.94
N TYR A 257 -36.11 51.43 13.94
CA TYR A 257 -35.43 50.70 14.98
C TYR A 257 -35.89 49.25 15.05
N HIS A 258 -34.97 48.34 15.37
CA HIS A 258 -35.29 46.94 15.66
C HIS A 258 -34.51 46.53 16.90
N PHE A 259 -35.21 46.19 17.97
CA PHE A 259 -34.57 45.60 19.14
C PHE A 259 -34.55 44.08 19.02
N THR A 260 -33.43 43.48 19.40
CA THR A 260 -33.25 42.02 19.38
C THR A 260 -32.30 41.59 20.49
N ASP A 261 -32.29 40.30 20.83
CA ASP A 261 -31.31 39.76 21.79
C ASP A 261 -29.91 39.70 21.17
N ARG A 262 -28.88 40.05 21.95
CA ARG A 262 -27.48 40.00 21.53
C ARG A 262 -27.07 38.64 20.97
N ARG A 263 -27.66 37.53 21.45
CA ARG A 263 -27.40 36.17 20.96
C ARG A 263 -27.82 35.98 19.50
N ASN A 264 -28.80 36.75 19.00
CA ASN A 264 -29.28 36.65 17.63
C ASN A 264 -28.35 37.29 16.60
N LEU A 265 -27.46 38.20 17.02
CA LEU A 265 -26.59 38.96 16.11
C LEU A 265 -25.73 38.07 15.21
N LEU A 266 -25.23 36.95 15.74
CA LEU A 266 -24.46 35.99 14.96
C LEU A 266 -25.29 35.37 13.83
N SER A 267 -26.55 35.03 14.10
CA SER A 267 -27.47 34.49 13.10
C SER A 267 -27.77 35.54 12.03
N ILE A 268 -28.07 36.78 12.44
CA ILE A 268 -28.33 37.92 11.53
C ILE A 268 -27.14 38.16 10.59
N LYS A 269 -25.92 38.16 11.12
CA LYS A 269 -24.69 38.30 10.29
C LYS A 269 -24.51 37.11 9.34
N LYS A 270 -24.72 35.88 9.82
CA LYS A 270 -24.60 34.65 9.01
C LYS A 270 -25.60 34.62 7.85
N GLN A 271 -26.85 35.05 8.09
CA GLN A 271 -27.89 35.14 7.06
C GLN A 271 -27.77 36.39 6.19
N ARG A 272 -26.84 37.29 6.51
CA ARG A 272 -26.61 38.58 5.84
C ARG A 272 -27.86 39.47 5.85
N GLY A 273 -28.59 39.49 6.96
CA GLY A 273 -29.74 40.39 7.16
C GLY A 273 -30.70 39.90 8.25
N LEU A 274 -31.76 40.66 8.48
CA LEU A 274 -32.88 40.30 9.36
C LEU A 274 -33.93 39.53 8.57
N LEU A 275 -34.41 38.42 9.11
CA LEU A 275 -35.44 37.59 8.50
C LEU A 275 -36.68 37.56 9.39
N SER A 276 -37.86 37.39 8.78
CA SER A 276 -39.10 37.16 9.53
C SER A 276 -38.99 35.89 10.35
N TRP A 277 -39.70 35.83 11.48
CA TRP A 277 -39.69 34.64 12.33
C TRP A 277 -40.26 33.42 11.59
N HIS A 278 -41.29 33.65 10.76
CA HIS A 278 -41.92 32.59 9.98
C HIS A 278 -40.96 32.02 8.93
N TYR A 279 -40.18 32.89 8.26
CA TYR A 279 -39.16 32.45 7.33
C TYR A 279 -38.10 31.60 8.03
N CYS A 280 -37.63 32.05 9.21
CA CYS A 280 -36.65 31.29 9.98
C CYS A 280 -37.16 29.89 10.35
N LYS A 281 -38.41 29.79 10.82
CA LYS A 281 -39.04 28.53 11.22
C LYS A 281 -39.23 27.56 10.05
N THR A 282 -39.69 28.07 8.90
CA THR A 282 -39.93 27.26 7.69
C THR A 282 -38.64 26.77 7.02
N HIS A 283 -37.54 27.51 7.17
CA HIS A 283 -36.23 27.19 6.57
C HIS A 283 -35.23 26.57 7.56
N GLY A 284 -35.68 26.20 8.76
CA GLY A 284 -34.83 25.55 9.77
C GLY A 284 -33.71 26.46 10.32
N ILE A 285 -33.88 27.77 10.27
CA ILE A 285 -32.94 28.75 10.84
C ILE A 285 -33.28 28.94 12.31
N VAL A 286 -32.33 28.60 13.18
CA VAL A 286 -32.50 28.73 14.62
C VAL A 286 -32.32 30.19 15.05
N ILE A 287 -33.32 30.74 15.73
CA ILE A 287 -33.25 32.04 16.43
C ILE A 287 -32.99 31.76 17.91
N PRO A 288 -31.81 32.09 18.47
CA PRO A 288 -31.48 31.79 19.86
C PRO A 288 -32.46 32.36 20.89
N ASN A 289 -32.96 33.58 20.67
CA ASN A 289 -34.01 34.18 21.51
C ASN A 289 -34.93 35.09 20.67
N GLN A 290 -36.11 34.59 20.29
CA GLN A 290 -37.02 35.28 19.38
C GLN A 290 -37.78 36.47 20.00
N GLY A 291 -37.87 36.54 21.34
CA GLY A 291 -38.64 37.56 22.07
C GLY A 291 -40.18 37.42 21.98
N GLY A 292 -40.71 36.82 20.91
CA GLY A 292 -42.13 36.47 20.77
C GLY A 292 -42.50 35.16 21.47
N ASP A 293 -43.75 35.07 21.93
CA ASP A 293 -44.38 33.86 22.47
C ASP A 293 -45.36 33.24 21.45
N ALA A 294 -45.89 32.06 21.77
CA ALA A 294 -46.84 31.37 20.89
C ALA A 294 -48.11 32.20 20.61
N ASP A 295 -48.52 33.05 21.55
CA ASP A 295 -49.68 33.92 21.40
C ASP A 295 -49.40 35.01 20.36
N SER A 296 -48.22 35.63 20.40
CA SER A 296 -47.79 36.60 19.39
C SER A 296 -47.66 35.97 17.99
N GLU A 297 -47.15 34.73 17.88
CA GLU A 297 -47.10 33.99 16.61
C GLU A 297 -48.52 33.74 16.05
N ASN A 298 -49.47 33.39 16.92
CA ASN A 298 -50.86 33.15 16.52
C ASN A 298 -51.58 34.43 16.06
N LEU A 299 -51.31 35.56 16.71
CA LEU A 299 -51.83 36.86 16.30
C LEU A 299 -51.27 37.27 14.94
N ASP A 300 -49.97 37.12 14.74
CA ASP A 300 -49.33 37.38 13.45
C ASP A 300 -49.94 36.52 12.33
N MET A 301 -50.14 35.22 12.57
CA MET A 301 -50.79 34.34 11.60
C MET A 301 -52.24 34.74 11.32
N ARG A 302 -52.99 35.18 12.33
CA ARG A 302 -54.38 35.63 12.18
C ARG A 302 -54.48 36.85 11.28
N TYR A 303 -53.52 37.79 11.39
CA TYR A 303 -53.51 39.02 10.61
C TYR A 303 -52.65 38.94 9.33
N GLY A 304 -52.03 37.79 9.04
CA GLY A 304 -51.19 37.61 7.85
C GLY A 304 -49.82 38.30 7.94
N LEU A 305 -49.36 38.60 9.16
CA LEU A 305 -48.15 39.38 9.45
C LEU A 305 -46.95 38.53 9.86
N GLN A 306 -47.08 37.20 9.87
CA GLN A 306 -46.01 36.27 10.29
C GLN A 306 -44.74 36.37 9.47
N ASP A 307 -44.87 36.74 8.19
CA ASP A 307 -43.77 36.84 7.25
C ASP A 307 -43.29 38.28 7.07
N TYR A 308 -43.26 39.04 8.16
CA TYR A 308 -42.75 40.41 8.20
C TYR A 308 -41.73 40.59 9.32
N VAL A 309 -40.68 41.35 9.02
CA VAL A 309 -39.74 41.86 10.01
C VAL A 309 -40.35 43.10 10.64
N ARG A 310 -40.49 43.09 11.97
CA ARG A 310 -41.05 44.19 12.75
C ARG A 310 -40.00 45.24 13.06
N LEU A 311 -40.27 46.48 12.67
CA LEU A 311 -39.49 47.66 13.01
C LEU A 311 -40.37 48.66 13.76
N SER A 312 -39.75 49.49 14.57
CA SER A 312 -40.40 50.54 15.37
C SER A 312 -40.01 51.92 14.88
N PHE A 313 -40.92 52.89 15.04
CA PHE A 313 -40.61 54.30 14.81
C PHE A 313 -39.82 54.95 15.96
N CYS A 314 -39.96 54.41 17.18
CA CYS A 314 -39.24 54.85 18.38
C CYS A 314 -38.05 53.95 18.72
N ASP A 315 -37.07 54.49 19.45
CA ASP A 315 -35.88 53.80 19.94
C ASP A 315 -36.07 53.14 21.32
N ASP A 316 -37.12 53.52 22.05
CA ASP A 316 -37.43 53.09 23.41
C ASP A 316 -38.75 52.30 23.51
N HIS A 317 -38.98 51.42 22.53
CA HIS A 317 -40.24 50.69 22.40
C HIS A 317 -40.67 50.02 23.73
N PRO A 318 -41.90 50.24 24.23
CA PRO A 318 -42.37 49.74 25.53
C PRO A 318 -42.19 48.24 25.77
N MET A 319 -42.26 47.44 24.70
CA MET A 319 -42.03 45.98 24.77
C MET A 319 -40.61 45.58 25.18
N THR A 320 -39.63 46.47 25.02
CA THR A 320 -38.24 46.24 25.47
C THR A 320 -38.18 46.04 26.98
N TRP A 321 -38.96 46.79 27.76
CA TRP A 321 -39.00 46.65 29.22
C TRP A 321 -39.49 45.27 29.65
N ARG A 322 -40.55 44.76 29.02
CA ARG A 322 -41.08 43.40 29.28
C ARG A 322 -40.04 42.32 29.04
N LEU A 323 -39.27 42.44 27.95
CA LEU A 323 -38.23 41.47 27.57
C LEU A 323 -36.97 41.55 28.44
N LYS A 324 -36.61 42.74 28.94
CA LYS A 324 -35.53 42.88 29.93
C LYS A 324 -35.91 42.22 31.25
N GLN A 325 -37.17 42.37 31.68
CA GLN A 325 -37.67 41.71 32.89
C GLN A 325 -37.67 40.19 32.77
N SER A 326 -37.81 39.64 31.55
CA SER A 326 -37.66 38.21 31.30
C SER A 326 -36.20 37.75 31.17
N GLY A 327 -35.21 38.63 31.41
CA GLY A 327 -33.78 38.31 31.38
C GLY A 327 -33.12 38.40 30.00
N SER A 328 -33.76 39.02 29.00
CA SER A 328 -33.16 39.18 27.66
C SER A 328 -32.09 40.28 27.66
N ASN A 329 -30.97 40.04 26.99
CA ASN A 329 -29.92 41.03 26.80
C ASN A 329 -30.12 41.73 25.45
N LEU A 330 -30.81 42.86 25.47
CA LEU A 330 -31.29 43.52 24.27
C LEU A 330 -30.26 44.49 23.68
N VAL A 331 -30.29 44.58 22.36
CA VAL A 331 -29.57 45.58 21.59
C VAL A 331 -30.52 46.20 20.57
N LEU A 332 -30.28 47.46 20.24
CA LEU A 332 -31.06 48.24 19.29
C LEU A 332 -30.29 48.42 17.99
N LEU A 333 -30.89 47.98 16.90
CA LEU A 333 -30.42 48.14 15.54
C LEU A 333 -31.13 49.32 14.89
N ARG A 334 -30.36 50.16 14.20
CA ARG A 334 -30.85 51.26 13.37
C ARG A 334 -30.93 50.79 11.92
N ILE A 335 -32.11 50.90 11.34
CA ILE A 335 -32.40 50.47 9.97
C ILE A 335 -32.60 51.70 9.09
N LYS A 336 -31.94 51.73 7.93
CA LYS A 336 -32.10 52.80 6.94
C LYS A 336 -33.57 52.99 6.60
N ILE A 337 -33.97 54.25 6.46
CA ILE A 337 -35.34 54.63 6.09
C ILE A 337 -35.77 54.05 4.74
N ASP A 338 -34.81 53.66 3.89
CA ASP A 338 -35.03 53.15 2.54
C ASP A 338 -35.94 51.91 2.47
N VAL A 339 -36.03 51.14 3.56
CA VAL A 339 -36.92 49.98 3.66
C VAL A 339 -38.40 50.36 3.62
N ALA A 340 -38.77 51.61 3.94
CA ALA A 340 -40.13 52.13 3.80
C ALA A 340 -40.63 52.15 2.34
N TRP A 341 -39.71 52.26 1.38
CA TRP A 341 -40.06 52.37 -0.03
C TRP A 341 -40.28 51.00 -0.70
N PHE A 342 -39.96 49.89 -0.03
CA PHE A 342 -40.15 48.57 -0.63
C PHE A 342 -41.64 48.34 -0.87
N LYS A 343 -41.98 47.73 -2.01
CA LYS A 343 -43.35 47.60 -2.50
C LYS A 343 -44.29 47.01 -1.44
N GLU A 344 -43.86 45.94 -0.79
CA GLU A 344 -44.62 45.17 0.19
C GLU A 344 -44.51 45.70 1.64
N THR A 345 -43.75 46.77 1.89
CA THR A 345 -43.65 47.34 3.25
C THR A 345 -44.99 47.88 3.71
N LEU A 346 -45.38 47.54 4.94
CA LEU A 346 -46.61 48.00 5.58
C LEU A 346 -46.31 48.93 6.75
N PHE A 347 -47.26 49.79 7.08
CA PHE A 347 -47.23 50.68 8.24
C PHE A 347 -48.41 50.36 9.13
N SER A 348 -48.21 50.34 10.44
CA SER A 348 -49.25 50.18 11.45
C SER A 348 -49.26 51.40 12.36
N ASP A 349 -50.45 51.94 12.64
CA ASP A 349 -50.66 53.11 13.50
C ASP A 349 -50.33 52.86 14.98
N ILE A 350 -50.46 51.61 15.43
CA ILE A 350 -50.10 51.13 16.76
C ILE A 350 -49.38 49.77 16.65
N ASN A 351 -49.10 49.13 17.78
CA ASN A 351 -48.57 47.76 17.82
C ASN A 351 -49.51 46.82 17.03
N ALA A 352 -48.98 46.12 16.03
CA ALA A 352 -49.82 45.32 15.15
C ALA A 352 -50.37 44.03 15.79
N ALA A 353 -49.91 43.68 17.00
CA ALA A 353 -50.53 42.63 17.80
C ALA A 353 -51.77 43.13 18.58
N ASP A 354 -52.03 44.44 18.61
CA ASP A 354 -53.23 45.02 19.24
C ASP A 354 -54.47 44.78 18.35
N GLN A 355 -55.64 44.54 18.94
CA GLN A 355 -56.86 44.27 18.16
C GLN A 355 -57.38 45.48 17.37
N LEU A 356 -57.01 46.69 17.80
CA LEU A 356 -57.49 47.95 17.21
C LEU A 356 -56.55 48.52 16.14
N HIS A 357 -55.52 47.77 15.74
CA HIS A 357 -54.53 48.26 14.80
C HIS A 357 -55.12 48.43 13.39
N SER A 358 -54.66 49.47 12.69
CA SER A 358 -54.90 49.67 11.27
C SER A 358 -53.55 49.63 10.55
N HIS A 359 -53.38 48.62 9.69
CA HIS A 359 -52.15 48.45 8.93
C HIS A 359 -52.39 48.37 7.43
N GLY A 360 -51.39 48.78 6.64
CA GLY A 360 -51.40 48.64 5.20
C GLY A 360 -50.20 49.30 4.52
N GLY A 361 -50.09 49.12 3.20
CA GLY A 361 -48.92 49.55 2.42
C GLY A 361 -49.04 50.93 1.79
N ASP A 362 -50.21 51.56 1.88
CA ASP A 362 -50.52 52.81 1.19
C ASP A 362 -50.20 54.05 2.02
N LEU A 363 -50.16 55.21 1.35
CA LEU A 363 -49.95 56.51 1.99
C LEU A 363 -50.95 56.80 3.10
N CYS A 364 -52.20 56.37 2.97
CA CYS A 364 -53.23 56.57 3.99
C CYS A 364 -52.88 55.85 5.31
N HIS A 365 -52.21 54.70 5.25
CA HIS A 365 -51.80 53.96 6.45
C HIS A 365 -50.61 54.63 7.12
N LEU A 366 -49.65 55.14 6.34
CA LEU A 366 -48.56 55.94 6.90
C LEU A 366 -49.08 57.22 7.57
N GLN A 367 -50.08 57.88 6.98
CA GLN A 367 -50.67 59.10 7.55
C GLN A 367 -51.44 58.88 8.86
N LYS A 368 -51.87 57.65 9.15
CA LYS A 368 -52.49 57.29 10.44
C LYS A 368 -51.48 57.18 11.58
N VAL A 369 -50.20 57.04 11.27
CA VAL A 369 -49.14 56.99 12.29
C VAL A 369 -49.05 58.35 12.98
N ASN A 370 -49.25 58.36 14.29
CA ASN A 370 -49.06 59.57 15.10
C ASN A 370 -47.55 59.82 15.32
N PHE A 371 -46.92 60.55 14.40
CA PHE A 371 -45.49 60.88 14.48
C PHE A 371 -45.10 61.73 15.70
N ALA A 372 -46.05 62.44 16.32
CA ALA A 372 -45.77 63.17 17.56
C ALA A 372 -45.58 62.17 18.71
N ALA A 373 -46.47 61.18 18.83
CA ALA A 373 -46.38 60.13 19.84
C ALA A 373 -45.11 59.27 19.70
N THR A 374 -44.72 58.89 18.47
CA THR A 374 -43.54 58.03 18.23
C THR A 374 -42.21 58.72 18.55
N LYS A 375 -42.18 60.06 18.65
CA LYS A 375 -41.00 60.84 19.05
C LYS A 375 -40.91 61.09 20.55
N ARG A 376 -41.99 60.85 21.30
CA ARG A 376 -41.96 60.94 22.76
C ARG A 376 -41.09 59.81 23.30
N HIS A 377 -40.49 60.01 24.47
CA HIS A 377 -39.74 58.97 25.15
C HIS A 377 -40.40 58.61 26.48
N TYR A 378 -40.29 57.35 26.88
CA TYR A 378 -40.75 56.76 28.14
C TYR A 378 -42.23 57.04 28.41
N VAL A 379 -43.07 56.81 27.38
CA VAL A 379 -44.52 57.00 27.47
C VAL A 379 -45.13 55.95 28.42
N ASN A 380 -45.87 56.42 29.43
CA ASN A 380 -46.50 55.54 30.42
C ASN A 380 -47.76 54.88 29.83
N ARG A 381 -48.13 53.69 30.31
CA ARG A 381 -49.31 52.93 29.85
C ARG A 381 -50.64 53.68 29.97
N ASN A 382 -50.75 54.61 30.91
CA ASN A 382 -51.95 55.43 31.12
C ASN A 382 -52.01 56.68 30.23
N ASP A 383 -50.96 56.93 29.44
CA ASP A 383 -50.91 58.05 28.50
C ASP A 383 -51.65 57.68 27.21
N GLU A 384 -52.39 58.63 26.63
CA GLU A 384 -53.12 58.44 25.39
C GLU A 384 -52.19 58.09 24.21
N ASP A 385 -50.95 58.59 24.25
CA ASP A 385 -49.94 58.32 23.23
C ASP A 385 -49.26 56.95 23.42
N PHE A 386 -49.59 56.16 24.44
CA PHE A 386 -48.91 54.89 24.70
C PHE A 386 -49.06 53.86 23.57
N LYS A 387 -50.27 53.75 23.00
CA LYS A 387 -50.51 52.83 21.87
C LYS A 387 -49.92 53.40 20.57
N PRO A 388 -50.16 54.67 20.19
CA PRO A 388 -49.56 55.25 18.99
C PRO A 388 -48.04 55.35 19.02
N HIS A 389 -47.42 55.44 20.20
CA HIS A 389 -45.96 55.38 20.34
C HIS A 389 -45.39 54.02 19.90
N GLN A 390 -46.19 52.94 19.96
CA GLN A 390 -45.82 51.60 19.49
C GLN A 390 -46.14 51.37 18.00
N ALA A 391 -46.30 52.42 17.20
CA ALA A 391 -46.44 52.28 15.76
C ALA A 391 -45.27 51.48 15.16
N GLU A 392 -45.57 50.69 14.13
CA GLU A 392 -44.62 49.76 13.52
C GLU A 392 -44.49 49.94 12.00
N VAL A 393 -43.31 49.60 11.49
CA VAL A 393 -43.06 49.37 10.07
C VAL A 393 -42.78 47.88 9.87
N MET A 394 -43.47 47.25 8.94
CA MET A 394 -43.37 45.81 8.67
C MET A 394 -42.77 45.60 7.29
N VAL A 395 -41.56 45.07 7.24
CA VAL A 395 -40.86 44.79 5.98
C VAL A 395 -41.00 43.31 5.63
N LYS A 396 -41.43 43.03 4.40
CA LYS A 396 -41.74 41.66 3.96
C LYS A 396 -40.50 40.76 3.97
N THR A 397 -40.56 39.66 4.71
CA THR A 397 -39.62 38.53 4.76
C THR A 397 -38.17 38.83 5.17
N PHE A 398 -37.49 39.79 4.54
CA PHE A 398 -36.04 39.98 4.64
C PHE A 398 -35.64 41.46 4.58
N ILE A 399 -34.73 41.86 5.46
CA ILE A 399 -34.01 43.14 5.41
C ILE A 399 -32.52 42.83 5.23
N PRO A 400 -31.92 43.18 4.08
CA PRO A 400 -30.52 42.92 3.83
C PRO A 400 -29.60 43.67 4.80
N LEU A 401 -28.43 43.07 5.08
CA LEU A 401 -27.43 43.61 6.01
C LEU A 401 -27.04 45.07 5.70
N GLU A 402 -27.03 45.47 4.44
CA GLU A 402 -26.67 46.82 3.98
C GLU A 402 -27.64 47.93 4.45
N TYR A 403 -28.85 47.56 4.86
CA TYR A 403 -29.83 48.46 5.45
C TYR A 403 -29.70 48.57 6.97
N ILE A 404 -28.88 47.73 7.61
CA ILE A 404 -28.63 47.77 9.06
C ILE A 404 -27.39 48.63 9.33
N ILE A 405 -27.58 49.81 9.90
CA ILE A 405 -26.55 50.85 10.01
C ILE A 405 -25.47 50.47 11.04
N ASN A 406 -25.86 49.85 12.15
CA ASN A 406 -24.99 49.64 13.31
C ASN A 406 -24.84 48.16 13.68
N ILE A 407 -24.85 47.24 12.70
CA ILE A 407 -24.78 45.79 12.99
C ILE A 407 -23.48 45.34 13.66
N ASP A 408 -22.37 46.06 13.43
CA ASP A 408 -21.09 45.78 14.09
C ASP A 408 -20.97 46.42 15.47
N ASN A 409 -21.66 47.54 15.70
CA ASN A 409 -21.67 48.29 16.95
C ASN A 409 -23.12 48.62 17.36
N PRO A 410 -23.92 47.60 17.75
CA PRO A 410 -25.32 47.82 18.08
C PRO A 410 -25.45 48.60 19.40
N ILE A 411 -26.52 49.39 19.53
CA ILE A 411 -26.74 50.19 20.74
C ILE A 411 -27.21 49.25 21.85
N LEU A 412 -26.56 49.30 23.01
CA LEU A 412 -27.02 48.53 24.18
C LEU A 412 -28.18 49.29 24.81
N ILE A 413 -29.29 48.61 25.07
CA ILE A 413 -30.49 49.20 25.65
C ILE A 413 -30.88 48.55 26.95
#